data_AF-A0A937S620-F1
#
_entry.id   AF-A0A937S620-F1
#
_cell.length_a   1.000
_cell.length_b   1.000
_cell.length_c   1.000
_cell.angle_alpha   90.00
_cell.angle_beta   90.00
_cell.angle_gamma   90.00
#
_symmetry.space_group_name_H-M   'P 1'
#
loop_
_entity.id
_entity.type
_entity.pdbx_description
1 polymer ?
#
loop_
_entity_poly.entity_id
_entity_poly.type
_entity_poly.pdbx_seq_one_letter_code
_entity_poly.pdbx_strand_id
1 'polypeptide(L)'
;MKVSKDVWKPLQKHLGYSDEEMKQFKSDPRNIDVISKTSALLSKTFVAEVVEAHGCDSQHKVGDKFYIGGHGNLLTKLCPKKVCVFALIPVATLIYTANELIYAGVDPNEMRFKRVGCSDVGLKCGGWGHVVMELRAEERKR
;
A
#
# COMPACT_ATOMS: atom_id res chain seq x y z
N MET A 1 -14.36 -5.04 -16.94
CA MET A 1 -14.07 -4.28 -18.18
C MET A 1 -13.13 -5.11 -19.07
N LYS A 2 -13.20 -5.01 -20.40
CA LYS A 2 -12.23 -5.71 -21.28
C LYS A 2 -10.89 -4.95 -21.23
N VAL A 3 -9.80 -5.63 -20.84
CA VAL A 3 -8.44 -5.07 -20.89
C VAL A 3 -8.08 -4.80 -22.35
N SER A 4 -7.59 -3.58 -22.65
CA SER A 4 -7.11 -3.27 -24.00
C SER A 4 -5.97 -4.20 -24.40
N LYS A 5 -5.96 -4.66 -25.65
CA LYS A 5 -4.89 -5.52 -26.19
C LYS A 5 -3.52 -4.84 -26.11
N ASP A 6 -3.49 -3.51 -26.11
CA ASP A 6 -2.27 -2.71 -26.11
C ASP A 6 -1.54 -2.71 -24.77
N VAL A 7 -2.19 -3.18 -23.69
CA VAL A 7 -1.59 -3.26 -22.34
C VAL A 7 -0.57 -4.39 -22.24
N TRP A 8 -0.75 -5.48 -22.99
CA TRP A 8 -0.03 -6.73 -22.73
C TRP A 8 1.44 -6.70 -23.12
N LYS A 9 1.80 -6.11 -24.27
CA LYS A 9 3.21 -6.05 -24.71
C LYS A 9 4.05 -5.16 -23.78
N PRO A 10 3.61 -3.94 -23.41
CA PRO A 10 4.31 -3.13 -22.42
C PRO A 10 4.42 -3.83 -21.06
N LEU A 11 3.36 -4.49 -20.60
CA LEU A 11 3.35 -5.21 -19.33
C LEU A 11 4.36 -6.37 -19.33
N GLN A 12 4.37 -7.19 -20.37
CA GLN A 12 5.32 -8.31 -20.52
C GLN A 12 6.77 -7.80 -20.48
N LYS A 13 7.07 -6.73 -21.23
CA LYS A 13 8.40 -6.09 -21.22
C LYS A 13 8.74 -5.53 -19.84
N HIS A 14 7.79 -4.90 -19.15
CA HIS A 14 8.00 -4.30 -17.84
C HIS A 14 8.29 -5.36 -16.75
N LEU A 15 7.58 -6.48 -16.79
CA LEU A 15 7.76 -7.59 -15.86
C LEU A 15 8.95 -8.50 -16.22
N GLY A 16 9.49 -8.38 -17.45
CA GLY A 16 10.58 -9.21 -17.93
C GLY A 16 10.16 -10.65 -18.26
N TYR A 17 8.87 -10.88 -18.55
CA TYR A 17 8.32 -12.21 -18.79
C TYR A 17 8.66 -12.76 -20.18
N SER A 18 8.96 -14.06 -20.24
CA SER A 18 8.94 -14.84 -21.49
C SER A 18 7.52 -14.95 -22.07
N ASP A 19 7.39 -15.47 -23.29
CA ASP A 19 6.09 -15.71 -23.89
C ASP A 19 5.29 -16.79 -23.14
N GLU A 20 5.97 -17.81 -22.60
CA GLU A 20 5.39 -18.86 -21.76
C GLU A 20 4.89 -18.32 -20.42
N GLU A 21 5.70 -17.50 -19.73
CA GLU A 21 5.31 -16.85 -18.48
C GLU A 21 4.12 -15.91 -18.71
N MET A 22 4.13 -15.17 -19.82
CA MET A 22 3.01 -14.29 -20.17
C MET A 22 1.73 -15.08 -20.50
N LYS A 23 1.87 -16.26 -21.11
CA LYS A 23 0.74 -17.17 -21.36
C LYS A 23 0.17 -17.72 -20.05
N GLN A 24 1.01 -18.13 -19.10
CA GLN A 24 0.60 -18.57 -17.76
C GLN A 24 -0.06 -17.42 -16.98
N PHE A 25 0.51 -16.21 -17.05
CA PHE A 25 -0.06 -15.04 -16.40
C PHE A 25 -1.47 -14.74 -16.92
N LYS A 26 -1.68 -14.79 -18.24
CA LYS A 26 -2.99 -14.54 -18.87
C LYS A 26 -3.99 -15.67 -18.69
N SER A 27 -3.56 -16.89 -18.36
CA SER A 27 -4.48 -18.01 -18.14
C SER A 27 -5.19 -17.94 -16.79
N ASP A 28 -4.69 -17.14 -15.84
CA ASP A 28 -5.37 -16.88 -14.58
C ASP A 28 -6.35 -15.70 -14.73
N PRO A 29 -7.68 -15.92 -14.61
CA PRO A 29 -8.67 -14.86 -14.72
C PRO A 29 -8.50 -13.75 -13.67
N ARG A 30 -7.92 -14.05 -12.51
CA ARG A 30 -7.65 -13.06 -11.45
C ARG A 30 -6.64 -12.02 -11.91
N ASN A 31 -5.60 -12.44 -12.63
CA ASN A 31 -4.61 -11.52 -13.19
C ASN A 31 -5.25 -10.59 -14.23
N ILE A 32 -6.12 -11.12 -15.10
CA ILE A 32 -6.84 -10.31 -16.09
C ILE A 32 -7.71 -9.26 -15.39
N ASP A 33 -8.41 -9.66 -14.32
CA ASP A 33 -9.26 -8.77 -13.53
C ASP A 33 -8.45 -7.66 -12.84
N VAL A 34 -7.34 -8.01 -12.19
CA VAL A 34 -6.40 -7.05 -11.56
C VAL A 34 -5.89 -6.05 -12.59
N ILE A 35 -5.47 -6.51 -13.78
CA ILE A 35 -5.00 -5.62 -14.86
C ILE A 35 -6.12 -4.68 -15.34
N SER A 36 -7.36 -5.15 -15.38
CA SER A 36 -8.50 -4.30 -15.75
C SER A 36 -8.78 -3.17 -14.75
N LYS A 37 -8.29 -3.31 -13.50
CA LYS A 37 -8.49 -2.38 -12.40
C LYS A 37 -7.23 -1.57 -12.04
N THR A 38 -6.09 -1.84 -12.68
CA THR A 38 -4.81 -1.16 -12.42
C THR A 38 -4.90 0.36 -12.52
N SER A 39 -5.71 0.92 -13.43
CA SER A 39 -5.85 2.38 -13.52
C SER A 39 -6.48 2.98 -12.26
N ALA A 40 -7.48 2.32 -11.67
CA ALA A 40 -8.14 2.77 -10.45
C ALA A 40 -7.19 2.68 -9.25
N LEU A 41 -6.33 1.67 -9.23
CA LEU A 41 -5.28 1.53 -8.23
C LEU A 41 -4.22 2.63 -8.38
N LEU A 42 -3.73 2.86 -9.60
CA LEU A 42 -2.67 3.83 -9.90
C LEU A 42 -3.09 5.29 -9.71
N SER A 43 -4.39 5.57 -9.75
CA SER A 43 -4.94 6.89 -9.40
C SER A 43 -4.96 7.16 -7.91
N LYS A 44 -4.61 6.19 -7.04
CA LYS A 44 -4.58 6.39 -5.59
C LYS A 44 -3.15 6.53 -5.05
N THR A 45 -3.06 7.32 -3.99
CA THR A 45 -1.93 7.34 -3.05
C THR A 45 -2.47 7.01 -1.67
N PHE A 46 -1.91 6.00 -1.02
CA PHE A 46 -2.21 5.69 0.37
C PHE A 46 -1.35 6.53 1.30
N VAL A 47 -1.96 7.07 2.34
CA VAL A 47 -1.29 7.89 3.36
C VAL A 47 -1.50 7.22 4.71
N ALA A 48 -0.41 6.71 5.30
CA ALA A 48 -0.40 6.27 6.68
C ALA A 48 0.11 7.41 7.55
N GLU A 49 -0.77 8.01 8.34
CA GLU A 49 -0.45 9.14 9.21
C GLU A 49 -0.28 8.67 10.65
N VAL A 50 0.81 9.08 11.30
CA VAL A 50 1.03 8.83 12.72
C VAL A 50 0.04 9.67 13.53
N VAL A 51 -0.87 9.01 14.24
CA VAL A 51 -1.89 9.65 15.07
C VAL A 51 -1.56 9.61 16.56
N GLU A 52 -0.72 8.65 16.99
CA GLU A 52 -0.19 8.56 18.36
C GLU A 52 1.26 8.10 18.31
N ALA A 53 2.12 8.67 19.15
CA ALA A 53 3.52 8.28 19.23
C ALA A 53 4.09 8.50 20.65
N HIS A 54 4.73 7.48 21.20
CA HIS A 54 5.44 7.55 22.47
C HIS A 54 6.66 6.63 22.45
N GLY A 55 7.84 7.12 22.86
CA GLY A 55 9.04 6.27 22.97
C GLY A 55 9.57 5.68 21.64
N CYS A 56 9.28 6.30 20.49
CA CYS A 56 9.74 5.78 19.20
C CYS A 56 11.23 6.10 18.95
N ASP A 57 12.09 5.07 18.92
CA ASP A 57 13.52 5.21 18.62
C ASP A 57 13.79 5.75 17.19
N SER A 58 12.93 5.40 16.25
CA SER A 58 12.97 5.95 14.88
C SER A 58 12.53 7.42 14.79
N GLN A 59 12.11 8.02 15.92
CA GLN A 59 11.70 9.42 16.06
C GLN A 59 10.49 9.83 15.23
N HIS A 60 9.60 8.88 14.91
CA HIS A 60 8.30 9.19 14.32
C HIS A 60 7.46 9.99 15.31
N LYS A 61 6.79 11.03 14.82
CA LYS A 61 5.96 11.95 15.61
C LYS A 61 4.55 12.02 15.04
N VAL A 62 3.60 12.42 15.88
CA VAL A 62 2.23 12.70 15.46
C VAL A 62 2.24 13.69 14.29
N GLY A 63 1.52 13.36 13.22
CA GLY A 63 1.47 14.11 11.96
C GLY A 63 2.47 13.68 10.89
N ASP A 64 3.46 12.83 11.21
CA ASP A 64 4.31 12.21 10.19
C ASP A 64 3.48 11.35 9.24
N LYS A 65 3.81 11.39 7.95
CA LYS A 65 3.03 10.72 6.88
C LYS A 65 3.92 9.84 6.03
N PHE A 66 3.55 8.57 5.93
CA PHE A 66 4.15 7.64 4.96
C PHE A 66 3.26 7.62 3.73
N TYR A 67 3.81 8.00 2.59
CA TYR A 67 3.11 8.02 1.32
C TYR A 67 3.46 6.77 0.53
N ILE A 68 2.45 6.01 0.14
CA ILE A 68 2.60 4.76 -0.59
C ILE A 68 1.79 4.85 -1.88
N GLY A 69 2.40 4.57 -3.03
CA GLY A 69 1.68 4.52 -4.31
C GLY A 69 0.77 3.29 -4.39
N GLY A 70 -0.21 3.29 -5.31
CA GLY A 70 -1.17 2.20 -5.46
C GLY A 70 -0.57 0.77 -5.52
N HIS A 71 0.64 0.59 -6.06
CA HIS A 71 1.31 -0.72 -6.08
C HIS A 71 1.96 -1.13 -4.75
N GLY A 72 1.81 -0.35 -3.67
CA GLY A 72 2.45 -0.63 -2.37
C GLY A 72 3.87 -0.08 -2.23
N ASN A 73 4.37 0.68 -3.20
CA ASN A 73 5.72 1.26 -3.14
C ASN A 73 5.76 2.54 -2.30
N LEU A 74 6.72 2.62 -1.37
CA LEU A 74 6.98 3.83 -0.61
C LEU A 74 7.45 4.97 -1.54
N LEU A 75 6.76 6.11 -1.49
CA LEU A 75 7.14 7.33 -2.19
C LEU A 75 8.19 8.06 -1.35
N THR A 76 9.42 7.54 -1.35
CA THR A 76 10.50 7.91 -0.42
C THR A 76 10.76 9.41 -0.31
N LYS A 77 10.62 10.17 -1.42
CA LYS A 77 10.81 11.63 -1.44
C LYS A 77 9.74 12.42 -0.65
N LEU A 78 8.57 11.83 -0.42
CA LEU A 78 7.47 12.44 0.33
C LEU A 78 7.42 11.99 1.79
N CYS A 79 8.15 10.93 2.13
CA CYS A 79 8.16 10.35 3.46
C CYS A 79 9.23 11.00 4.35
N PRO A 80 9.18 10.82 5.68
CA PRO A 80 10.28 11.16 6.56
C PRO A 80 11.60 10.51 6.13
N LYS A 81 12.72 11.13 6.49
CA LYS A 81 14.07 10.65 6.15
C LYS A 81 14.34 9.21 6.62
N LYS A 82 13.68 8.79 7.71
CA LYS A 82 13.74 7.44 8.26
C LYS A 82 12.32 6.92 8.31
N VAL A 83 12.07 5.75 7.72
CA VAL A 83 10.82 5.03 7.87
C VAL A 83 11.13 3.67 8.49
N CYS A 84 10.49 3.37 9.62
CA CYS A 84 10.79 2.18 10.39
C CYS A 84 10.11 0.98 9.75
N VAL A 85 10.85 -0.09 9.46
CA VAL A 85 10.27 -1.32 8.88
C VAL A 85 9.20 -1.93 9.80
N PHE A 86 9.38 -1.84 11.13
CA PHE A 86 8.41 -2.31 12.12
C PHE A 86 7.13 -1.46 12.20
N ALA A 87 7.17 -0.22 11.70
CA ALA A 87 5.97 0.58 11.49
C ALA A 87 5.31 0.24 10.14
N LEU A 88 6.11 -0.08 9.10
CA LEU A 88 5.60 -0.42 7.77
C LEU A 88 4.91 -1.78 7.68
N ILE A 89 5.40 -2.81 8.38
CA ILE A 89 4.81 -4.16 8.36
C ILE A 89 3.29 -4.14 8.59
N PRO A 90 2.78 -3.54 9.68
CA PRO A 90 1.35 -3.51 9.91
C PRO A 90 0.62 -2.52 8.99
N VAL A 91 1.27 -1.48 8.46
CA VAL A 91 0.69 -0.62 7.41
C VAL A 91 0.46 -1.40 6.12
N ALA A 92 1.35 -2.34 5.79
CA ALA A 92 1.24 -3.18 4.59
C ALA A 92 -0.03 -4.04 4.59
N THR A 93 -0.52 -4.49 5.75
CA THR A 93 -1.78 -5.26 5.84
C THR A 93 -3.00 -4.41 5.51
N LEU A 94 -3.01 -3.14 5.94
CA LEU A 94 -4.05 -2.18 5.56
C LEU A 94 -3.98 -1.83 4.08
N ILE A 95 -2.78 -1.67 3.51
CA ILE A 95 -2.61 -1.44 2.05
C ILE A 95 -3.14 -2.63 1.26
N TYR A 96 -2.82 -3.86 1.67
CA TYR A 96 -3.35 -5.06 1.00
C TYR A 96 -4.88 -5.08 1.02
N THR A 97 -5.48 -4.78 2.17
CA THR A 97 -6.94 -4.68 2.31
C THR A 97 -7.52 -3.57 1.42
N ALA A 98 -6.87 -2.41 1.36
CA ALA A 98 -7.29 -1.30 0.52
C ALA A 98 -7.22 -1.65 -0.98
N ASN A 99 -6.18 -2.37 -1.40
CA ASN A 99 -6.06 -2.87 -2.77
C ASN A 99 -7.20 -3.83 -3.12
N GLU A 100 -7.50 -4.79 -2.25
CA GLU A 100 -8.62 -5.72 -2.45
C GLU A 100 -9.98 -4.99 -2.51
N LEU A 101 -10.20 -3.96 -1.69
CA LEU A 101 -11.41 -3.13 -1.77
C LEU A 101 -11.51 -2.39 -3.11
N ILE A 102 -10.41 -1.79 -3.58
CA ILE A 102 -10.36 -1.15 -4.90
C ILE A 102 -10.66 -2.18 -5.99
N TYR A 103 -10.10 -3.40 -5.89
CA TYR A 103 -10.42 -4.47 -6.81
C TYR A 103 -11.89 -4.88 -6.73
N ALA A 104 -12.52 -4.85 -5.55
CA ALA A 104 -13.95 -5.09 -5.39
C ALA A 104 -14.83 -3.92 -5.87
N GLY A 105 -14.25 -2.78 -6.27
CA GLY A 105 -14.98 -1.58 -6.65
C GLY A 105 -15.57 -0.80 -5.46
N VAL A 106 -15.03 -1.03 -4.26
CA VAL A 106 -15.41 -0.37 -3.01
C VAL A 106 -14.40 0.74 -2.69
N ASP A 107 -14.86 1.86 -2.16
CA ASP A 107 -13.95 2.91 -1.69
C ASP A 107 -13.12 2.39 -0.52
N PRO A 108 -11.77 2.35 -0.62
CA PRO A 108 -10.91 1.88 0.47
C PRO A 108 -11.06 2.71 1.77
N ASN A 109 -11.57 3.95 1.69
CA ASN A 109 -11.84 4.77 2.89
C ASN A 109 -13.08 4.32 3.69
N GLU A 110 -13.90 3.40 3.16
CA GLU A 110 -15.00 2.78 3.91
C GLU A 110 -14.54 1.66 4.85
N MET A 111 -13.25 1.32 4.84
CA MET A 111 -12.64 0.35 5.75
C MET A 111 -12.90 0.72 7.22
N ARG A 112 -13.47 -0.22 7.98
CA ARG A 112 -13.81 -0.01 9.40
C ARG A 112 -12.58 0.03 10.29
N PHE A 113 -11.62 -0.87 10.05
CA PHE A 113 -10.38 -0.97 10.81
C PHE A 113 -9.22 -0.40 10.00
N LYS A 114 -9.02 0.91 10.11
CA LYS A 114 -7.99 1.65 9.36
C LYS A 114 -6.80 2.11 10.21
N ARG A 115 -6.69 1.62 11.44
CA ARG A 115 -5.59 1.93 12.35
C ARG A 115 -4.78 0.70 12.67
N VAL A 116 -3.47 0.89 12.79
CA VAL A 116 -2.52 -0.13 13.20
C VAL A 116 -1.43 0.45 14.11
N GLY A 117 -0.99 -0.34 15.07
CA GLY A 117 0.20 -0.06 15.87
C GLY A 117 1.45 -0.63 15.19
N CYS A 118 2.61 0.00 15.38
CA CYS A 118 3.90 -0.61 15.03
C CYS A 118 4.13 -1.91 15.84
N SER A 119 5.08 -2.74 15.42
CA SER A 119 5.32 -4.05 16.06
C SER A 119 5.88 -3.98 17.49
N ASP A 120 6.31 -2.81 17.97
CA ASP A 120 6.75 -2.65 19.36
C ASP A 120 5.53 -2.66 20.31
N VAL A 121 5.61 -3.49 21.35
CA VAL A 121 4.54 -3.73 22.32
C VAL A 121 4.38 -2.59 23.35
N GLY A 122 5.31 -1.64 23.38
CA GLY A 122 5.31 -0.48 24.27
C GLY A 122 5.90 -0.76 25.66
N LEU A 123 6.27 0.33 26.34
CA LEU A 123 7.00 0.31 27.62
C LEU A 123 6.35 -0.59 28.69
N LYS A 124 5.02 -0.53 28.81
CA LYS A 124 4.28 -1.31 29.83
C LYS A 124 4.24 -2.81 29.54
N CYS A 125 4.63 -3.22 28.34
CA CYS A 125 4.62 -4.61 27.89
C CYS A 125 6.04 -5.15 27.62
N GLY A 126 7.09 -4.47 28.09
CA GLY A 126 8.50 -4.86 27.89
C GLY A 126 9.12 -4.37 26.57
N GLY A 127 8.40 -3.53 25.83
CA GLY A 127 8.90 -2.84 24.65
C GLY A 127 9.53 -1.47 24.99
N TRP A 128 9.84 -0.68 23.97
CA TRP A 128 10.48 0.63 24.16
C TRP A 128 9.48 1.77 23.97
N GLY A 129 8.60 1.64 22.98
CA GLY A 129 7.61 2.64 22.64
C GLY A 129 6.49 2.09 21.76
N HIS A 130 5.61 2.98 21.32
CA HIS A 130 4.53 2.59 20.42
C HIS A 130 4.11 3.76 19.53
N VAL A 131 3.77 3.43 18.29
CA VAL A 131 3.28 4.38 17.29
C VAL A 131 2.01 3.79 16.69
N VAL A 132 0.93 4.57 16.67
CA VAL A 132 -0.32 4.22 15.99
C VAL A 132 -0.43 5.04 14.71
N MET A 133 -0.74 4.36 13.62
CA MET A 133 -0.90 4.95 12.30
C MET A 133 -2.32 4.72 11.78
N GLU A 134 -2.90 5.74 11.14
CA GLU A 134 -4.19 5.65 10.45
C GLU A 134 -3.97 5.72 8.92
N LEU A 135 -4.55 4.77 8.18
CA LEU A 135 -4.51 4.73 6.73
C LEU A 135 -5.71 5.49 6.13
N ARG A 136 -5.44 6.23 5.06
CA ARG A 136 -6.45 6.73 4.11
C ARG A 136 -5.95 6.62 2.68
N ALA A 137 -6.87 6.62 1.73
CA ALA A 137 -6.57 6.75 0.30
C ALA A 137 -6.92 8.15 -0.20
N GLU A 138 -5.99 8.77 -0.93
CA GLU A 138 -6.15 10.06 -1.59
C GLU A 138 -6.04 9.90 -3.11
N GLU A 139 -6.65 10.81 -3.87
CA GLU A 139 -6.39 10.90 -5.31
C GLU A 139 -4.95 11.33 -5.57
N ARG A 140 -4.30 10.65 -6.51
CA ARG A 140 -2.92 10.92 -6.87
C ARG A 140 -2.86 12.20 -7.70
N LYS A 141 -2.34 13.26 -7.09
CA LYS A 141 -1.95 14.49 -7.80
C LYS A 141 -0.78 14.15 -8.74
N ARG A 142 -0.97 14.39 -10.03
CA ARG A 142 0.06 14.22 -11.06
C ARG A 142 1.00 15.43 -11.08
#